data_AF-A0A4Y9XKA1-F1
#
_entry.id   AF-A0A4Y9XKA1-F1
#
_cell.length_a   1.000
_cell.length_b   1.000
_cell.length_c   1.000
_cell.angle_alpha   90.00
_cell.angle_beta   90.00
_cell.angle_gamma   90.00
#
_symmetry.space_group_name_H-M   'P 1'
#
loop_
_entity.id
_entity.type
_entity.pdbx_description
1 polymer ?
#
loop_
_entity_poly.entity_id
_entity_poly.type
_entity_poly.pdbx_seq_one_letter_code
_entity_poly.pdbx_strand_id
1 'polypeptide(L)'
;NVPSRLQPETSMDTGAGTYQLLNVELHAVKKQRLDSSIMKKHLKKASEQVVVENTLQEYRRYWDQFTAFCAQMGFINGAEEFETFNDGIPEDFPTWMAVWIMSKADELDVQTGKPKDPSITRVKYATAQKMRAAISHKFGRDFGLGDQPWTQSPVTGKFTGNPSLSVTVSQYMISLQRRKVRAGEEVTSARAITHDLICQLWTFNRSVARMDRVGTSSRKRKAEHPEDWAGYRVRQMLQLLYTISMLCLLRYDEALRIRWSDIEMLHRNGVPCVKLSLPFRKTAQYGGVSSHKVADVAPTMTQMLTGVVSQ
;
A
#
# COMPACT_ATOMS: atom_id res chain seq x y z
N ASN A 1 -55.91 28.79 29.69
CA ASN A 1 -56.32 30.20 29.46
C ASN A 1 -55.17 30.98 28.88
N VAL A 2 -55.21 31.19 27.56
CA VAL A 2 -54.39 32.16 26.83
C VAL A 2 -55.06 33.54 26.96
N PRO A 3 -54.28 34.62 27.10
CA PRO A 3 -54.37 35.72 26.13
C PRO A 3 -52.97 36.28 25.78
N SER A 4 -52.54 36.30 24.51
CA SER A 4 -52.81 37.27 23.44
C SER A 4 -51.85 38.49 23.40
N ARG A 5 -50.84 38.35 22.53
CA ARG A 5 -50.24 39.28 21.55
C ARG A 5 -50.32 40.81 21.78
N LEU A 6 -49.14 41.46 21.75
CA LEU A 6 -48.76 42.66 20.94
C LEU A 6 -47.24 42.92 21.09
N GLN A 7 -46.54 43.18 19.97
CA GLN A 7 -45.13 43.65 19.85
C GLN A 7 -45.13 45.20 19.70
N PRO A 8 -44.04 45.99 19.94
CA PRO A 8 -42.84 46.05 19.06
C PRO A 8 -41.47 46.52 19.64
N GLU A 9 -40.42 46.25 18.84
CA GLU A 9 -39.19 47.04 18.56
C GLU A 9 -37.96 47.20 19.51
N THR A 10 -36.81 47.41 18.84
CA THR A 10 -35.39 47.70 19.24
C THR A 10 -34.50 46.50 19.60
N SER A 11 -33.30 46.28 19.03
CA SER A 11 -32.37 47.11 18.25
C SER A 11 -31.43 46.25 17.37
N MET A 12 -31.08 46.79 16.19
CA MET A 12 -29.93 46.40 15.36
C MET A 12 -28.63 46.91 16.02
N ASP A 13 -27.48 46.25 15.81
CA ASP A 13 -26.46 46.74 14.87
C ASP A 13 -25.28 45.76 14.75
N THR A 14 -24.91 45.44 13.52
CA THR A 14 -23.72 44.66 13.15
C THR A 14 -22.72 45.62 12.51
N GLY A 15 -21.75 46.07 13.29
CA GLY A 15 -20.76 47.08 12.90
C GLY A 15 -19.33 46.54 12.75
N ALA A 16 -18.82 46.71 11.54
CA ALA A 16 -17.48 46.56 11.00
C ALA A 16 -16.24 46.90 11.87
N GLY A 17 -15.13 46.22 11.53
CA GLY A 17 -13.73 46.56 11.81
C GLY A 17 -12.89 45.29 11.73
N THR A 18 -11.79 45.12 11.00
CA THR A 18 -10.86 46.07 10.39
C THR A 18 -9.98 45.22 9.45
N TYR A 19 -10.12 45.34 8.13
CA TYR A 19 -9.14 44.81 7.18
C TYR A 19 -8.72 45.95 6.26
N GLN A 20 -7.74 46.70 6.72
CA GLN A 20 -7.05 47.71 5.94
C GLN A 20 -5.59 47.30 5.81
N LEU A 21 -5.09 47.45 4.58
CA LEU A 21 -3.70 47.49 4.15
C LEU A 21 -3.07 46.15 3.72
N LEU A 22 -3.24 45.87 2.42
CA LEU A 22 -2.11 45.64 1.50
C LEU A 22 -2.58 45.96 0.07
N ASN A 23 -2.80 47.25 -0.21
CA ASN A 23 -2.82 47.78 -1.57
C ASN A 23 -1.36 47.79 -2.06
N VAL A 24 -0.91 46.65 -2.60
CA VAL A 24 0.25 46.63 -3.49
C VAL A 24 -0.24 47.12 -4.84
N GLU A 25 0.32 48.23 -5.31
CA GLU A 25 0.07 48.80 -6.64
C GLU A 25 0.25 47.71 -7.72
N LEU A 26 -0.88 47.19 -8.19
CA LEU A 26 -0.93 46.32 -9.35
C LEU A 26 -0.74 47.20 -10.59
N HIS A 27 0.52 47.42 -10.96
CA HIS A 27 0.84 47.84 -12.31
C HIS A 27 0.09 46.92 -13.28
N ALA A 28 -0.69 47.50 -14.18
CA ALA A 28 -1.47 46.80 -15.18
C ALA A 28 -0.54 46.10 -16.18
N VAL A 29 -0.02 44.94 -15.77
CA VAL A 29 0.63 44.00 -16.66
C VAL A 29 -0.47 43.53 -17.61
N LYS A 30 -0.40 43.95 -18.88
CA LYS A 30 -1.22 43.38 -19.95
C LYS A 30 -1.14 41.86 -19.80
N LYS A 31 -2.25 41.22 -19.39
CA LYS A 31 -2.35 39.76 -19.29
C LYS A 31 -2.15 39.19 -20.68
N GLN A 32 -0.90 38.93 -21.04
CA GLN A 32 -0.55 38.24 -22.26
C GLN A 32 -1.09 36.83 -22.08
N ARG A 33 -2.16 36.51 -22.82
CA ARG A 33 -2.81 35.20 -22.76
C ARG A 33 -1.77 34.20 -23.25
N LEU A 34 -1.11 33.52 -22.32
CA LEU A 34 -0.08 32.54 -22.63
C LEU A 34 -0.66 31.49 -23.59
N ASP A 35 0.12 31.15 -24.61
CA ASP A 35 -0.28 30.14 -25.58
C ASP A 35 -0.51 28.79 -24.88
N SER A 36 -1.69 28.22 -25.10
CA SER A 36 -2.12 26.93 -24.56
C SER A 36 -1.17 25.80 -24.95
N SER A 37 -0.58 25.86 -26.15
CA SER A 37 0.44 24.92 -26.61
C SER A 37 1.71 24.98 -25.74
N ILE A 38 2.19 26.19 -25.47
CA ILE A 38 3.36 26.43 -24.62
C ILE A 38 3.10 25.96 -23.19
N MET A 39 1.92 26.24 -22.62
CA MET A 39 1.55 25.78 -21.29
C MET A 39 1.48 24.25 -21.19
N LYS A 40 0.92 23.57 -22.19
CA LYS A 40 0.93 22.09 -22.26
C LYS A 40 2.35 21.53 -22.32
N LYS A 41 3.24 22.17 -23.10
CA LYS A 41 4.65 21.77 -23.17
C LYS A 41 5.37 21.97 -21.84
N HIS A 42 5.14 23.09 -21.16
CA HIS A 42 5.72 23.35 -19.83
C HIS A 42 5.19 22.37 -18.78
N LEU A 43 3.89 22.05 -18.79
CA LEU A 43 3.30 21.05 -17.90
C LEU A 43 3.87 19.64 -18.16
N LYS A 44 4.05 19.26 -19.42
CA LYS A 44 4.69 18.00 -19.78
C LYS A 44 6.13 17.95 -19.25
N LYS A 45 6.91 19.01 -19.49
CA LYS A 45 8.29 19.13 -19.01
C LYS A 45 8.40 19.15 -17.47
N ALA A 46 7.50 19.83 -16.79
CA ALA A 46 7.45 19.86 -15.32
C ALA A 46 7.05 18.53 -14.69
N SER A 47 6.39 17.65 -15.46
CA SER A 47 6.01 16.30 -15.05
C SER A 47 6.93 15.21 -15.61
N GLU A 48 7.99 15.57 -16.35
CA GLU A 48 9.08 14.66 -16.69
C GLU A 48 9.89 14.30 -15.43
N GLN A 49 10.57 13.14 -15.41
CA GLN A 49 11.40 12.67 -14.28
C GLN A 49 10.68 12.23 -12.98
N VAL A 50 9.35 12.08 -12.98
CA VAL A 50 8.64 11.42 -11.85
C VAL A 50 9.08 9.96 -11.68
N VAL A 51 9.51 9.33 -12.77
CA VAL A 51 10.06 7.98 -12.80
C VAL A 51 11.56 8.07 -13.04
N VAL A 52 12.35 7.38 -12.21
CA VAL A 52 13.82 7.34 -12.34
C VAL A 52 14.21 6.73 -13.69
N GLU A 53 15.29 7.23 -14.30
CA GLU A 53 15.73 6.85 -15.65
C GLU A 53 15.87 5.33 -15.84
N ASN A 54 16.46 4.62 -14.86
CA ASN A 54 16.57 3.16 -14.91
C ASN A 54 15.21 2.47 -15.03
N THR A 55 14.19 2.97 -14.34
CA THR A 55 12.83 2.42 -14.43
C THR A 55 12.19 2.71 -15.78
N LEU A 56 12.46 3.88 -16.38
CA LEU A 56 12.00 4.18 -17.74
C LEU A 56 12.63 3.24 -18.77
N GLN A 57 13.93 2.96 -18.65
CA GLN A 57 14.62 1.98 -19.50
C GLN A 57 14.06 0.58 -19.31
N GLU A 58 13.79 0.16 -18.07
CA GLU A 58 13.10 -1.11 -17.81
C GLU A 58 11.72 -1.16 -18.48
N TYR A 59 10.93 -0.09 -18.39
CA TYR A 59 9.60 -0.03 -18.99
C TYR A 59 9.65 -0.10 -20.52
N ARG A 60 10.58 0.61 -21.16
CA ARG A 60 10.80 0.51 -22.62
C ARG A 60 11.15 -0.92 -23.01
N ARG A 61 12.09 -1.54 -22.30
CA ARG A 61 12.48 -2.93 -22.56
C ARG A 61 11.30 -3.91 -22.42
N TYR A 62 10.44 -3.72 -21.41
CA TYR A 62 9.25 -4.55 -21.26
C TYR A 62 8.21 -4.30 -22.35
N TRP A 63 8.05 -3.05 -22.78
CA TRP A 63 7.20 -2.70 -23.91
C TRP A 63 7.68 -3.38 -25.20
N ASP A 64 8.97 -3.30 -25.52
CA ASP A 64 9.54 -3.93 -26.71
C ASP A 64 9.33 -5.46 -26.71
N GLN A 65 9.51 -6.09 -25.55
CA GLN A 65 9.24 -7.53 -25.38
C GLN A 65 7.77 -7.88 -25.55
N PHE A 66 6.85 -7.02 -25.10
CA PHE A 66 5.42 -7.21 -25.27
C PHE A 66 5.02 -7.06 -26.74
N THR A 67 5.51 -6.02 -27.42
CA THR A 67 5.28 -5.79 -28.85
C THR A 67 5.78 -6.96 -29.69
N ALA A 68 7.00 -7.46 -29.43
CA ALA A 68 7.54 -8.64 -30.11
C ALA A 68 6.70 -9.89 -29.84
N PHE A 69 6.20 -10.06 -28.61
CA PHE A 69 5.32 -11.17 -28.27
C PHE A 69 3.97 -11.09 -29.02
N CYS A 70 3.34 -9.92 -29.09
CA CYS A 70 2.09 -9.74 -29.82
C CYS A 70 2.25 -10.06 -31.31
N ALA A 71 3.37 -9.66 -31.93
CA ALA A 71 3.69 -10.02 -33.30
C ALA A 71 3.90 -11.53 -33.47
N GLN A 72 4.63 -12.17 -32.55
CA GLN A 72 4.86 -13.62 -32.56
C GLN A 72 3.55 -14.42 -32.42
N MET A 73 2.61 -13.93 -31.61
CA MET A 73 1.31 -14.57 -31.40
C MET A 73 0.30 -14.25 -32.52
N GLY A 74 0.65 -13.39 -33.48
CA GLY A 74 -0.23 -12.97 -34.57
C GLY A 74 -1.37 -12.05 -34.13
N PHE A 75 -1.25 -11.38 -32.97
CA PHE A 75 -2.23 -10.39 -32.51
C PHE A 75 -2.13 -9.08 -33.30
N ILE A 76 -0.94 -8.81 -33.84
CA ILE A 76 -0.61 -7.66 -34.67
C ILE A 76 0.34 -8.10 -35.77
N ASN A 77 0.37 -7.38 -36.89
CA ASN A 77 1.27 -7.64 -38.00
C ASN A 77 2.65 -7.00 -37.79
N GLY A 78 2.74 -5.97 -36.96
CA GLY A 78 3.98 -5.26 -36.66
C GLY A 78 3.83 -4.22 -35.55
N ALA A 79 4.95 -3.72 -35.05
CA ALA A 79 4.98 -2.74 -33.96
C ALA A 79 4.27 -1.43 -34.29
N GLU A 80 4.25 -1.04 -35.57
CA GLU A 80 3.62 0.19 -36.06
C GLU A 80 2.10 0.18 -35.89
N GLU A 81 1.49 -1.01 -35.80
CA GLU A 81 0.04 -1.14 -35.60
C GLU A 81 -0.41 -0.54 -34.26
N PHE A 82 0.47 -0.51 -33.25
CA PHE A 82 0.17 0.16 -31.98
C PHE A 82 -0.03 1.67 -32.10
N GLU A 83 0.55 2.33 -33.11
CA GLU A 83 0.36 3.77 -33.34
C GLU A 83 -1.06 4.08 -33.83
N THR A 84 -1.73 3.09 -34.44
CA THR A 84 -3.13 3.21 -34.90
C THR A 84 -4.14 3.11 -33.77
N PHE A 85 -3.73 2.70 -32.57
CA PHE A 85 -4.65 2.49 -31.44
C PHE A 85 -5.24 3.79 -30.87
N ASN A 86 -4.78 4.95 -31.33
CA ASN A 86 -5.47 6.22 -31.11
C ASN A 86 -6.90 6.20 -31.67
N ASP A 87 -7.17 5.42 -32.71
CA ASP A 87 -8.51 5.31 -33.32
C ASP A 87 -9.40 4.28 -32.61
N GLY A 88 -8.86 3.53 -31.65
CA GLY A 88 -9.58 2.54 -30.85
C GLY A 88 -8.69 1.34 -30.51
N ILE A 89 -8.62 1.01 -29.23
CA ILE A 89 -7.85 -0.15 -28.78
C ILE A 89 -8.74 -1.40 -28.90
N PRO A 90 -8.20 -2.53 -29.38
CA PRO A 90 -8.94 -3.80 -29.45
C PRO A 90 -9.52 -4.22 -28.09
N GLU A 91 -10.74 -4.77 -28.10
CA GLU A 91 -11.41 -5.29 -26.90
C GLU A 91 -10.56 -6.32 -26.15
N ASP A 92 -9.88 -7.19 -26.91
CA ASP A 92 -9.07 -8.28 -26.37
C ASP A 92 -7.70 -7.86 -25.86
N PHE A 93 -7.34 -6.57 -25.94
CA PHE A 93 -6.03 -6.09 -25.52
C PHE A 93 -5.66 -6.47 -24.07
N PRO A 94 -6.57 -6.37 -23.07
CA PRO A 94 -6.34 -6.93 -21.73
C PRO A 94 -5.96 -8.41 -21.72
N THR A 95 -6.56 -9.21 -22.59
CA THR A 95 -6.27 -10.64 -22.71
C THR A 95 -4.86 -10.83 -23.25
N TRP A 96 -4.44 -10.07 -24.26
CA TRP A 96 -3.08 -10.11 -24.79
C TRP A 96 -2.04 -9.81 -23.72
N MET A 97 -2.30 -8.81 -22.87
CA MET A 97 -1.46 -8.48 -21.72
C MET A 97 -1.37 -9.64 -20.72
N ALA A 98 -2.51 -10.20 -20.32
CA ALA A 98 -2.56 -11.30 -19.36
C ALA A 98 -1.83 -12.53 -19.89
N VAL A 99 -2.03 -12.85 -21.17
CA VAL A 99 -1.38 -13.95 -21.88
C VAL A 99 0.13 -13.75 -22.01
N TRP A 100 0.60 -12.54 -22.27
CA TRP A 100 2.03 -12.23 -22.28
C TRP A 100 2.66 -12.45 -20.90
N ILE A 101 2.03 -11.94 -19.83
CA ILE A 101 2.51 -12.18 -18.46
C ILE A 101 2.47 -13.68 -18.15
N MET A 102 1.42 -14.39 -18.57
CA MET A 102 1.28 -15.83 -18.40
C MET A 102 2.40 -16.62 -19.08
N SER A 103 2.81 -16.21 -20.29
CA SER A 103 3.90 -16.86 -21.02
C SER A 103 5.22 -16.86 -20.23
N LYS A 104 5.48 -15.81 -19.44
CA LYS A 104 6.75 -15.64 -18.69
C LYS A 104 6.66 -16.08 -17.23
N ALA A 105 5.52 -15.86 -16.59
CA ALA A 105 5.38 -16.00 -15.14
C ALA A 105 4.64 -17.27 -14.72
N ASP A 106 3.75 -17.80 -15.56
CA ASP A 106 2.86 -18.90 -15.16
C ASP A 106 3.45 -20.29 -15.44
N GLU A 107 2.89 -21.27 -14.73
CA GLU A 107 3.18 -22.69 -14.92
C GLU A 107 2.52 -23.25 -16.17
N LEU A 108 1.39 -22.69 -16.58
CA LEU A 108 0.69 -23.15 -17.77
C LEU A 108 1.28 -22.52 -19.04
N ASP A 109 1.45 -23.36 -20.05
CA ASP A 109 1.80 -22.96 -21.40
C ASP A 109 0.59 -22.31 -22.09
N VAL A 110 0.86 -21.21 -22.80
CA VAL A 110 -0.19 -20.39 -23.41
C VAL A 110 -0.85 -21.09 -24.60
N GLN A 111 -0.08 -21.87 -25.37
CA GLN A 111 -0.57 -22.48 -26.60
C GLN A 111 -1.28 -23.81 -26.33
N THR A 112 -0.72 -24.60 -25.41
CA THR A 112 -1.21 -25.96 -25.13
C THR A 112 -2.13 -26.03 -23.92
N GLY A 113 -2.12 -25.03 -23.04
CA GLY A 113 -2.84 -25.05 -21.76
C GLY A 113 -2.30 -26.05 -20.74
N LYS A 114 -1.17 -26.71 -21.03
CA LYS A 114 -0.56 -27.74 -20.19
C LYS A 114 0.53 -27.16 -19.28
N PRO A 115 0.90 -27.82 -18.18
CA PRO A 115 2.06 -27.41 -17.39
C PRO A 115 3.33 -27.38 -18.25
N LYS A 116 4.05 -26.26 -18.21
CA LYS A 116 5.38 -26.09 -18.79
C LYS A 116 6.38 -27.00 -18.08
N ASP A 117 7.43 -27.36 -18.80
CA ASP A 117 8.54 -28.12 -18.24
C ASP A 117 9.15 -27.41 -16.99
N PRO A 118 9.51 -28.16 -15.93
CA PRO A 118 10.17 -27.58 -14.75
C PRO A 118 11.48 -26.85 -15.05
N SER A 119 12.21 -27.23 -16.10
CA SER A 119 13.46 -26.58 -16.53
C SER A 119 13.27 -25.15 -17.06
N ILE A 120 12.06 -24.81 -17.51
CA ILE A 120 11.78 -23.47 -18.02
C ILE A 120 11.70 -22.51 -16.84
N THR A 121 12.64 -21.56 -16.78
CA THR A 121 12.68 -20.56 -15.71
C THR A 121 11.47 -19.63 -15.81
N ARG A 122 10.76 -19.47 -14.69
CA ARG A 122 9.58 -18.60 -14.58
C ARG A 122 9.96 -17.33 -13.83
N VAL A 123 9.50 -16.19 -14.32
CA VAL A 123 9.75 -14.93 -13.61
C VAL A 123 8.98 -14.88 -12.29
N LYS A 124 9.52 -14.12 -11.34
CA LYS A 124 8.90 -13.84 -10.04
C LYS A 124 7.69 -12.93 -10.19
N TYR A 125 6.78 -12.94 -9.21
CA TYR A 125 5.61 -12.06 -9.21
C TYR A 125 5.99 -10.58 -9.31
N ALA A 126 7.06 -10.17 -8.62
CA ALA A 126 7.57 -8.79 -8.71
C ALA A 126 7.93 -8.38 -10.15
N THR A 127 8.46 -9.32 -10.95
CA THR A 127 8.76 -9.06 -12.37
C THR A 127 7.47 -8.95 -13.19
N ALA A 128 6.48 -9.81 -12.94
CA ALA A 128 5.16 -9.70 -13.56
C ALA A 128 4.46 -8.37 -13.24
N GLN A 129 4.62 -7.84 -12.02
CA GLN A 129 4.13 -6.50 -11.66
C GLN A 129 4.82 -5.40 -12.47
N LYS A 130 6.14 -5.47 -12.65
CA LYS A 130 6.88 -4.53 -13.51
C LYS A 130 6.42 -4.60 -14.97
N MET A 131 6.17 -5.80 -15.49
CA MET A 131 5.60 -6.00 -16.84
C MET A 131 4.25 -5.29 -17.00
N ARG A 132 3.32 -5.48 -16.05
CA ARG A 132 2.02 -4.76 -16.04
C ARG A 132 2.22 -3.25 -15.92
N ALA A 133 3.11 -2.81 -15.04
CA ALA A 133 3.37 -1.39 -14.81
C ALA A 133 3.96 -0.69 -16.04
N ALA A 134 4.82 -1.37 -16.80
CA ALA A 134 5.37 -0.86 -18.06
C ALA A 134 4.27 -0.58 -19.10
N ILE A 135 3.34 -1.53 -19.27
CA ILE A 135 2.21 -1.33 -20.19
C ILE A 135 1.28 -0.23 -19.67
N SER A 136 0.98 -0.23 -18.37
CA SER A 136 0.16 0.83 -17.75
C SER A 136 0.77 2.21 -17.95
N HIS A 137 2.09 2.33 -17.82
CA HIS A 137 2.83 3.56 -18.08
C HIS A 137 2.74 3.96 -19.55
N LYS A 138 2.92 3.03 -20.50
CA LYS A 138 2.81 3.31 -21.95
C LYS A 138 1.42 3.90 -22.28
N PHE A 139 0.35 3.26 -21.82
CA PHE A 139 -1.02 3.74 -22.04
C PHE A 139 -1.35 5.03 -21.28
N GLY A 140 -0.83 5.18 -20.07
CA GLY A 140 -1.06 6.36 -19.24
C GLY A 140 -0.36 7.61 -19.75
N ARG A 141 0.93 7.50 -20.11
CA ARG A 141 1.80 8.63 -20.49
C ARG A 141 1.89 8.87 -21.99
N ASP A 142 2.17 7.82 -22.77
CA ASP A 142 2.49 7.99 -24.20
C ASP A 142 1.20 8.11 -25.02
N PHE A 143 0.22 7.25 -24.75
CA PHE A 143 -1.12 7.33 -25.39
C PHE A 143 -2.07 8.32 -24.69
N GLY A 144 -1.68 8.88 -23.54
CA GLY A 144 -2.45 9.92 -22.86
C GLY A 144 -3.80 9.48 -22.29
N LEU A 145 -4.00 8.16 -22.08
CA LEU A 145 -5.26 7.59 -21.55
C LEU A 145 -5.33 7.64 -20.01
N GLY A 146 -4.24 8.05 -19.37
CA GLY A 146 -4.14 8.22 -17.91
C GLY A 146 -4.50 6.96 -17.13
N ASP A 147 -5.20 7.18 -16.01
CA ASP A 147 -5.66 6.14 -15.08
C ASP A 147 -7.15 5.81 -15.26
N GLN A 148 -7.71 6.10 -16.43
CA GLN A 148 -9.12 5.83 -16.70
C GLN A 148 -9.38 4.32 -16.71
N PRO A 149 -10.46 3.85 -16.04
CA PRO A 149 -10.84 2.45 -16.08
C PRO A 149 -11.06 1.97 -17.52
N TRP A 150 -10.63 0.74 -17.81
CA TRP A 150 -10.91 0.10 -19.10
C TRP A 150 -12.40 -0.18 -19.25
N THR A 151 -13.07 0.51 -20.16
CA THR A 151 -14.52 0.43 -20.36
C THR A 151 -14.90 0.59 -21.82
N GLN A 152 -16.02 -0.02 -22.22
CA GLN A 152 -16.59 0.18 -23.54
C GLN A 152 -17.43 1.46 -23.55
N SER A 153 -17.18 2.33 -24.53
CA SER A 153 -17.98 3.53 -24.75
C SER A 153 -19.39 3.13 -25.24
N PRO A 154 -20.47 3.55 -24.56
CA PRO A 154 -21.83 3.22 -24.97
C PRO A 154 -22.24 3.93 -26.28
N VAL A 155 -21.53 5.01 -26.64
CA VAL A 155 -21.84 5.82 -27.83
C VAL A 155 -21.11 5.30 -29.06
N THR A 156 -19.82 4.97 -28.92
CA THR A 156 -18.98 4.59 -30.07
C THR A 156 -18.80 3.07 -30.19
N GLY A 157 -19.13 2.30 -29.15
CA GLY A 157 -18.82 0.87 -29.05
C GLY A 157 -17.34 0.56 -28.87
N LYS A 158 -16.45 1.57 -28.94
CA LYS A 158 -15.01 1.42 -28.82
C LYS A 158 -14.59 1.36 -27.36
N PHE A 159 -13.52 0.61 -27.08
CA PHE A 159 -12.95 0.55 -25.75
C PHE A 159 -11.99 1.71 -25.49
N THR A 160 -12.08 2.29 -24.30
CA THR A 160 -11.25 3.41 -23.85
C THR A 160 -10.72 3.17 -22.44
N GLY A 161 -9.71 3.94 -22.05
CA GLY A 161 -9.02 3.84 -20.76
C GLY A 161 -7.78 2.95 -20.82
N ASN A 162 -7.18 2.68 -19.66
CA ASN A 162 -5.95 1.93 -19.55
C ASN A 162 -6.24 0.42 -19.49
N PRO A 163 -5.82 -0.40 -20.49
CA PRO A 163 -6.12 -1.83 -20.51
C PRO A 163 -5.55 -2.59 -19.30
N SER A 164 -4.47 -2.05 -18.70
CA SER A 164 -3.84 -2.59 -17.48
C SER A 164 -4.76 -2.54 -16.26
N LEU A 165 -5.77 -1.67 -16.28
CA LEU A 165 -6.76 -1.48 -15.22
C LEU A 165 -8.05 -2.30 -15.46
N SER A 166 -8.08 -3.10 -16.53
CA SER A 166 -9.19 -4.02 -16.77
C SER A 166 -9.39 -5.04 -15.65
N VAL A 167 -10.62 -5.53 -15.54
CA VAL A 167 -10.99 -6.62 -14.64
C VAL A 167 -10.19 -7.88 -14.98
N THR A 168 -10.06 -8.21 -16.27
CA THR A 168 -9.31 -9.38 -16.77
C THR A 168 -7.87 -9.42 -16.27
N VAL A 169 -7.11 -8.33 -16.47
CA VAL A 169 -5.70 -8.25 -16.02
C VAL A 169 -5.62 -8.29 -14.50
N SER A 170 -6.52 -7.58 -13.80
CA SER A 170 -6.51 -7.51 -12.34
C SER A 170 -6.82 -8.87 -11.69
N GLN A 171 -7.84 -9.58 -12.17
CA GLN A 171 -8.19 -10.92 -11.71
C GLN A 171 -7.06 -11.92 -11.98
N TYR A 172 -6.43 -11.85 -13.17
CA TYR A 172 -5.30 -12.68 -13.51
C TYR A 172 -4.12 -12.42 -12.56
N MET A 173 -3.75 -11.16 -12.33
CA MET A 173 -2.63 -10.80 -11.44
C MET A 173 -2.85 -11.21 -9.98
N ILE A 174 -4.09 -11.12 -9.46
CA ILE A 174 -4.43 -11.62 -8.13
C ILE A 174 -4.27 -13.14 -8.06
N SER A 175 -4.75 -13.84 -9.08
CA SER A 175 -4.67 -15.31 -9.15
C SER A 175 -3.23 -15.80 -9.27
N LEU A 176 -2.43 -15.13 -10.10
CA LEU A 176 -1.00 -15.37 -10.25
C LEU A 176 -0.26 -15.16 -8.93
N GLN A 177 -0.53 -14.06 -8.22
CA GLN A 177 0.06 -13.79 -6.91
C GLN A 177 -0.20 -14.94 -5.93
N ARG A 178 -1.47 -15.37 -5.82
CA ARG A 178 -1.86 -16.48 -4.94
C ARG A 178 -1.18 -17.80 -5.32
N ARG A 179 -0.99 -18.08 -6.61
CA ARG A 179 -0.25 -19.28 -7.07
C ARG A 179 1.23 -19.18 -6.68
N LYS A 180 1.88 -18.05 -6.92
CA LYS A 180 3.30 -17.83 -6.58
C LYS A 180 3.56 -17.96 -5.08
N VAL A 181 2.67 -17.40 -4.26
CA VAL A 181 2.74 -17.54 -2.79
C VAL A 181 2.59 -18.99 -2.36
N ARG A 182 1.66 -19.75 -2.97
CA ARG A 182 1.52 -21.20 -2.70
C ARG A 182 2.76 -22.01 -3.13
N ALA A 183 3.45 -21.56 -4.17
CA ALA A 183 4.72 -22.13 -4.62
C ALA A 183 5.92 -21.69 -3.76
N GLY A 184 5.70 -20.94 -2.68
CA GLY A 184 6.74 -20.52 -1.74
C GLY A 184 7.43 -19.21 -2.07
N GLU A 185 6.94 -18.42 -3.04
CA GLU A 185 7.44 -17.06 -3.24
C GLU A 185 7.04 -16.17 -2.05
N GLU A 186 8.01 -15.45 -1.48
CA GLU A 186 7.73 -14.52 -0.38
C GLU A 186 6.76 -13.42 -0.83
N VAL A 187 5.77 -13.12 0.01
CA VAL A 187 4.82 -12.03 -0.25
C VAL A 187 5.57 -10.70 -0.13
N THR A 188 5.68 -9.98 -1.24
CA THR A 188 6.41 -8.69 -1.35
C THR A 188 6.00 -7.64 -0.31
N SER A 189 4.75 -7.69 0.19
CA SER A 189 4.20 -6.71 1.14
C SER A 189 4.19 -7.16 2.61
N ALA A 190 4.59 -8.39 2.92
CA ALA A 190 4.48 -8.92 4.27
C ALA A 190 5.79 -9.62 4.67
N ARG A 191 6.79 -8.83 5.06
CA ARG A 191 7.91 -9.38 5.82
C ARG A 191 7.37 -9.78 7.19
N ALA A 192 7.31 -11.08 7.46
CA ALA A 192 6.94 -11.57 8.79
C ALA A 192 7.96 -11.05 9.81
N ILE A 193 7.48 -10.52 10.94
CA ILE A 193 8.34 -10.17 12.06
C ILE A 193 8.96 -11.47 12.58
N THR A 194 10.30 -11.56 12.54
CA THR A 194 11.04 -12.72 13.04
C THR A 194 11.41 -12.54 14.50
N HIS A 195 11.75 -13.64 15.17
CA HIS A 195 12.24 -13.63 16.55
C HIS A 195 13.47 -12.72 16.69
N ASP A 196 14.42 -12.85 15.76
CA ASP A 196 15.66 -12.07 15.77
C ASP A 196 15.39 -10.57 15.63
N LEU A 197 14.39 -10.19 14.82
CA LEU A 197 13.97 -8.80 14.68
C LEU A 197 13.38 -8.26 15.99
N ILE A 198 12.59 -9.05 16.71
CA ILE A 198 12.07 -8.66 18.03
C ILE A 198 13.20 -8.52 19.05
N CYS A 199 14.19 -9.41 19.04
CA CYS A 199 15.37 -9.33 19.93
C CYS A 199 16.22 -8.08 19.64
N GLN A 200 16.47 -7.77 18.37
CA GLN A 200 17.17 -6.55 17.97
C GLN A 200 16.39 -5.31 18.40
N LEU A 201 15.07 -5.29 18.19
CA LEU A 201 14.20 -4.19 18.61
C LEU A 201 14.21 -3.99 20.13
N TRP A 202 14.17 -5.07 20.90
CA TRP A 202 14.25 -5.01 22.35
C TRP A 202 15.59 -4.44 22.82
N THR A 203 16.70 -4.91 22.24
CA THR A 203 18.05 -4.43 22.56
C THR A 203 18.17 -2.94 22.28
N PHE A 204 17.68 -2.51 21.11
CA PHE A 204 17.63 -1.10 20.74
C PHE A 204 16.78 -0.28 21.71
N ASN A 205 15.55 -0.70 22.00
CA ASN A 205 14.63 0.01 22.91
C ASN A 205 15.16 0.10 24.35
N ARG A 206 15.99 -0.86 24.78
CA ARG A 206 16.66 -0.83 26.10
C ARG A 206 17.83 0.14 26.17
N SER A 207 18.46 0.47 25.04
CA SER A 207 19.57 1.43 24.99
C SER A 207 19.11 2.88 25.16
N VAL A 208 17.82 3.16 24.94
CA VAL A 208 17.23 4.49 25.11
C VAL A 208 17.13 4.83 26.59
N ALA A 209 17.64 6.00 26.97
CA ALA A 209 17.64 6.45 28.36
C ALA A 209 16.22 6.52 28.93
N ARG A 210 16.04 5.99 30.15
CA ARG A 210 14.76 6.08 30.88
C ARG A 210 14.33 7.52 31.18
N MET A 211 15.27 8.45 31.16
CA MET A 211 15.05 9.89 31.34
C MET A 211 14.56 10.54 30.04
N ASP A 212 13.45 10.07 29.49
CA ASP A 212 12.74 10.89 28.53
C ASP A 212 11.90 11.91 29.28
N ARG A 213 12.38 13.16 29.22
CA ARG A 213 11.63 14.37 29.55
C ARG A 213 10.24 14.24 28.93
N VAL A 214 9.20 14.49 29.73
CA VAL A 214 7.79 14.53 29.34
C VAL A 214 7.51 15.76 28.45
N GLY A 215 8.32 15.94 27.41
CA GLY A 215 8.23 17.04 26.47
C GLY A 215 7.85 16.52 25.10
N THR A 216 6.84 17.13 24.49
CA THR A 216 6.46 16.89 23.09
C THR A 216 7.67 17.16 22.20
N SER A 217 8.29 16.12 21.64
CA SER A 217 9.37 16.30 20.65
C SER A 217 8.82 17.09 19.46
N SER A 218 9.46 18.22 19.14
CA SER A 218 8.98 19.11 18.06
C SER A 218 9.06 18.39 16.72
N ARG A 219 8.20 18.76 15.77
CA ARG A 219 8.23 18.20 14.40
C ARG A 219 9.60 18.37 13.74
N LYS A 220 10.31 19.46 14.04
CA LYS A 220 11.67 19.72 13.53
C LYS A 220 12.68 18.71 14.07
N ARG A 221 12.65 18.44 15.39
CA ARG A 221 13.55 17.46 16.01
C ARG A 221 13.30 16.04 15.49
N LYS A 222 12.05 15.65 15.25
CA LYS A 222 11.71 14.34 14.65
C LYS A 222 12.21 14.18 13.21
N ALA A 223 12.34 15.28 12.46
CA ALA A 223 12.90 15.26 11.12
C ALA A 223 14.44 15.19 11.13
N GLU A 224 15.09 15.85 12.08
CA GLU A 224 16.56 15.85 12.24
C GLU A 224 17.08 14.56 12.91
N HIS A 225 16.29 13.96 13.80
CA HIS A 225 16.61 12.73 14.54
C HIS A 225 15.46 11.72 14.44
N PRO A 226 15.33 11.00 13.31
CA PRO A 226 14.28 9.99 13.14
C PRO A 226 14.35 8.87 14.18
N GLU A 227 15.52 8.61 14.75
CA GLU A 227 15.73 7.68 15.86
C GLU A 227 14.97 8.09 17.13
N ASP A 228 14.65 9.37 17.33
CA ASP A 228 13.93 9.94 18.49
C ASP A 228 12.39 9.97 18.29
N TRP A 229 11.85 9.06 17.47
CA TRP A 229 10.43 9.06 17.10
C TRP A 229 9.45 8.91 18.28
N ALA A 230 9.86 8.21 19.35
CA ALA A 230 9.10 8.00 20.57
C ALA A 230 9.99 7.98 21.82
N GLY A 231 9.41 8.33 22.97
CA GLY A 231 10.08 8.20 24.25
C GLY A 231 10.06 6.78 24.83
N TYR A 232 10.86 6.53 25.86
CA TYR A 232 11.06 5.23 26.50
C TYR A 232 9.75 4.50 26.81
N ARG A 233 8.78 5.17 27.45
CA ARG A 233 7.49 4.54 27.81
C ARG A 233 6.73 4.00 26.60
N VAL A 234 6.59 4.81 25.54
CA VAL A 234 5.88 4.42 24.32
C VAL A 234 6.60 3.25 23.62
N ARG A 235 7.93 3.25 23.63
CA ARG A 235 8.72 2.13 23.09
C ARG A 235 8.49 0.84 23.87
N GLN A 236 8.46 0.89 25.21
CA GLN A 236 8.18 -0.29 26.02
C GLN A 236 6.74 -0.80 25.81
N MET A 237 5.77 0.09 25.70
CA MET A 237 4.38 -0.28 25.37
C MET A 237 4.28 -0.97 24.01
N LEU A 238 4.94 -0.43 22.98
CA LEU A 238 4.96 -1.03 21.65
C LEU A 238 5.75 -2.34 21.61
N GLN A 239 6.87 -2.44 22.34
CA GLN A 239 7.64 -3.67 22.49
C GLN A 239 6.77 -4.79 23.09
N LEU A 240 6.02 -4.48 24.15
CA LEU A 240 5.09 -5.40 24.77
C LEU A 240 4.02 -5.85 23.76
N LEU A 241 3.41 -4.89 23.05
CA LEU A 241 2.41 -5.16 22.02
C LEU A 241 2.96 -6.08 20.92
N TYR A 242 4.14 -5.79 20.39
CA TYR A 242 4.80 -6.61 19.36
C TYR A 242 5.10 -8.03 19.86
N THR A 243 5.56 -8.14 21.10
CA THR A 243 5.89 -9.44 21.70
C THR A 243 4.63 -10.28 21.92
N ILE A 244 3.56 -9.69 22.46
CA ILE A 244 2.26 -10.37 22.63
C ILE A 244 1.69 -10.76 21.27
N SER A 245 1.67 -9.85 20.30
CA SER A 245 1.19 -10.14 18.94
C SER A 245 1.96 -11.29 18.28
N MET A 246 3.28 -11.35 18.46
CA MET A 246 4.09 -12.43 17.89
C MET A 246 3.85 -13.77 18.61
N LEU A 247 3.99 -13.81 19.93
CA LEU A 247 3.84 -15.04 20.72
C LEU A 247 2.44 -15.62 20.60
N CYS A 248 1.45 -14.74 20.63
CA CYS A 248 0.06 -15.10 20.54
C CYS A 248 -0.47 -14.99 19.12
N LEU A 249 0.34 -14.90 18.05
CA LEU A 249 -0.07 -14.74 16.63
C LEU A 249 -1.37 -13.92 16.47
N LEU A 250 -1.35 -12.69 16.96
CA LEU A 250 -2.48 -11.75 16.94
C LEU A 250 -2.23 -10.64 15.96
N ARG A 251 -3.30 -10.12 15.36
CA ARG A 251 -3.28 -8.80 14.73
C ARG A 251 -3.18 -7.71 15.80
N TYR A 252 -2.78 -6.50 15.41
CA TYR A 252 -2.65 -5.39 16.35
C TYR A 252 -3.98 -4.96 16.98
N ASP A 253 -5.06 -4.96 16.20
CA ASP A 253 -6.40 -4.66 16.71
C ASP A 253 -6.89 -5.68 17.74
N GLU A 254 -6.50 -6.94 17.58
CA GLU A 254 -6.77 -8.01 18.55
C GLU A 254 -5.94 -7.81 19.83
N ALA A 255 -4.63 -7.58 19.70
CA ALA A 255 -3.75 -7.38 20.86
C ALA A 255 -4.11 -6.12 21.67
N LEU A 256 -4.56 -5.04 21.01
CA LEU A 256 -5.02 -3.81 21.68
C LEU A 256 -6.34 -4.00 22.45
N ARG A 257 -7.10 -5.08 22.22
CA ARG A 257 -8.34 -5.39 22.95
C ARG A 257 -8.08 -6.15 24.25
N ILE A 258 -6.86 -6.62 24.49
CA ILE A 258 -6.48 -7.31 25.72
C ILE A 258 -6.60 -6.34 26.90
N ARG A 259 -7.30 -6.76 27.94
CA ARG A 259 -7.49 -6.02 29.18
C ARG A 259 -6.64 -6.59 30.30
N TRP A 260 -6.48 -5.81 31.36
CA TRP A 260 -5.79 -6.30 32.57
C TRP A 260 -6.47 -7.52 33.19
N SER A 261 -7.81 -7.60 33.11
CA SER A 261 -8.60 -8.76 33.55
C SER A 261 -8.25 -10.06 32.81
N ASP A 262 -7.60 -9.96 31.65
CA ASP A 262 -7.26 -11.09 30.79
C ASP A 262 -5.87 -11.65 31.11
N ILE A 263 -5.16 -11.06 32.07
CA ILE A 263 -3.77 -11.39 32.42
C ILE A 263 -3.73 -12.00 33.83
N GLU A 264 -3.21 -13.22 33.93
CA GLU A 264 -3.01 -13.93 35.19
C GLU A 264 -1.51 -14.23 35.38
N MET A 265 -0.96 -13.84 36.53
CA MET A 265 0.41 -14.18 36.92
C MET A 265 0.41 -15.52 37.66
N LEU A 266 1.13 -16.50 37.15
CA LEU A 266 1.16 -17.87 37.68
C LEU A 266 2.60 -18.34 37.89
N HIS A 267 2.77 -19.42 38.66
CA HIS A 267 4.03 -20.14 38.76
C HIS A 267 3.82 -21.57 38.28
N ARG A 268 4.61 -22.02 37.30
CA ARG A 268 4.64 -23.42 36.84
C ARG A 268 6.03 -23.98 37.11
N ASN A 269 6.10 -25.04 37.91
CA ASN A 269 7.37 -25.70 38.27
C ASN A 269 8.43 -24.73 38.82
N GLY A 270 8.01 -23.76 39.65
CA GLY A 270 8.90 -22.73 40.19
C GLY A 270 9.29 -21.60 39.21
N VAL A 271 8.83 -21.66 37.96
CA VAL A 271 9.07 -20.62 36.96
C VAL A 271 7.88 -19.66 36.91
N PRO A 272 8.10 -18.33 37.00
CA PRO A 272 7.04 -17.35 36.80
C PRO A 272 6.54 -17.41 35.35
N CYS A 273 5.22 -17.42 35.18
CA CYS A 273 4.54 -17.48 33.89
C CYS A 273 3.42 -16.45 33.85
N VAL A 274 3.16 -15.92 32.65
CA VAL A 274 2.01 -15.05 32.38
C VAL A 274 1.01 -15.85 31.56
N LYS A 275 -0.17 -16.10 32.12
CA LYS A 275 -1.29 -16.67 31.38
C LYS A 275 -2.13 -15.54 30.81
N LEU A 276 -2.36 -15.60 29.51
CA LEU A 276 -3.14 -14.63 28.77
C LEU A 276 -4.43 -15.28 28.24
N SER A 277 -5.57 -14.79 28.71
CA SER A 277 -6.90 -15.24 28.31
C SER A 277 -7.38 -14.41 27.12
N LEU A 278 -7.31 -14.95 25.91
CA LEU A 278 -7.67 -14.20 24.71
C LEU A 278 -9.21 -14.11 24.55
N PRO A 279 -9.82 -12.91 24.57
CA PRO A 279 -11.28 -12.76 24.50
C PRO A 279 -11.86 -12.97 23.10
N PHE A 280 -11.02 -13.24 22.09
CA PHE A 280 -11.42 -13.44 20.70
C PHE A 280 -11.03 -14.84 20.21
N ARG A 281 -11.90 -15.41 19.39
CA ARG A 281 -11.71 -16.74 18.83
C ARG A 281 -10.65 -16.68 17.73
N LYS A 282 -9.51 -17.32 17.94
CA LYS A 282 -8.66 -17.73 16.83
C LYS A 282 -9.38 -18.81 16.05
N THR A 283 -9.75 -18.53 14.81
CA THR A 283 -10.15 -19.57 13.88
C THR A 283 -8.92 -20.44 13.61
N ALA A 284 -8.91 -21.66 14.15
CA ALA A 284 -7.98 -22.67 13.69
C ALA A 284 -8.19 -22.83 12.18
N GLN A 285 -7.12 -22.77 11.40
CA GLN A 285 -7.17 -22.94 9.94
C GLN A 285 -7.73 -24.33 9.53
N TYR A 286 -7.88 -25.24 10.50
CA TYR A 286 -8.42 -26.59 10.36
C TYR A 286 -9.64 -26.90 11.27
N GLY A 287 -10.42 -25.90 11.69
CA GLY A 287 -11.77 -26.14 12.23
C GLY A 287 -11.89 -26.76 13.63
N GLY A 288 -10.80 -26.86 14.40
CA GLY A 288 -10.85 -27.25 15.82
C GLY A 288 -11.03 -26.05 16.76
N VAL A 289 -11.98 -26.13 17.70
CA VAL A 289 -12.14 -25.12 18.76
C VAL A 289 -11.08 -25.37 19.84
N SER A 290 -10.02 -24.55 19.90
CA SER A 290 -9.13 -24.51 21.06
C SER A 290 -9.16 -23.10 21.67
N SER A 291 -9.91 -22.93 22.75
CA SER A 291 -10.03 -21.68 23.49
C SER A 291 -8.82 -21.41 24.41
N HIS A 292 -7.84 -22.30 24.51
CA HIS A 292 -6.72 -22.15 25.44
C HIS A 292 -5.38 -22.39 24.73
N LYS A 293 -4.68 -21.32 24.40
CA LYS A 293 -3.23 -21.39 24.16
C LYS A 293 -2.54 -20.91 25.42
N VAL A 294 -1.91 -21.81 26.16
CA VAL A 294 -0.93 -21.41 27.16
C VAL A 294 0.38 -21.17 26.40
N ALA A 295 0.78 -19.91 26.28
CA ALA A 295 2.13 -19.61 25.87
C ALA A 295 3.02 -19.77 27.11
N ASP A 296 3.74 -20.89 27.22
CA ASP A 296 4.82 -21.00 28.20
C ASP A 296 5.95 -20.08 27.72
N VAL A 297 6.00 -18.88 28.29
CA VAL A 297 7.02 -17.87 27.98
C VAL A 297 8.33 -18.31 28.64
N ALA A 298 9.39 -18.45 27.84
CA ALA A 298 10.71 -18.83 28.33
C ALA A 298 11.23 -17.86 29.42
N PRO A 299 12.09 -18.30 30.36
CA PRO A 299 12.52 -17.51 31.52
C PRO A 299 13.09 -16.12 31.16
N THR A 300 13.79 -16.03 30.03
CA THR A 300 14.38 -14.80 29.50
C THR A 300 13.34 -13.78 29.04
N MET A 301 12.17 -14.24 28.57
CA MET A 301 11.05 -13.39 28.16
C MET A 301 10.09 -13.08 29.33
N THR A 302 9.99 -13.96 30.34
CA THR A 302 9.29 -13.61 31.58
C THR A 302 9.93 -12.40 32.24
N GLN A 303 11.26 -12.26 32.22
CA GLN A 303 11.95 -11.04 32.68
C GLN A 303 11.57 -9.78 31.89
N MET A 304 11.21 -9.90 30.60
CA MET A 304 10.73 -8.77 29.79
C MET A 304 9.30 -8.36 30.18
N LEU A 305 8.45 -9.33 30.54
CA LEU A 305 7.08 -9.07 30.98
C LEU A 305 7.03 -8.57 32.43
N THR A 306 7.80 -9.17 33.35
CA THR A 306 7.84 -8.73 34.76
C THR A 306 8.56 -7.41 34.94
N GLY A 307 9.61 -7.12 34.16
CA GLY A 307 10.29 -5.82 34.18
C GLY A 307 9.44 -4.63 33.69
N VAL A 308 8.35 -4.91 32.95
CA VAL A 308 7.37 -3.91 32.51
C VAL A 308 6.18 -3.81 33.48
N VAL A 309 5.81 -4.91 34.14
CA VAL A 309 4.66 -4.96 35.07
C VAL A 309 5.00 -4.56 36.50
N SER A 310 6.27 -4.66 36.93
CA SER A 310 6.72 -4.23 38.25
C SER A 310 7.05 -2.73 38.36
N GLN A 311 6.48 -1.87 37.50
CA GLN A 311 6.63 -0.40 37.56
C GLN A 311 5.30 0.33 37.43
#